data_AF-A0A3B8QS78-F1
#
_entry.id   AF-A0A3B8QS78-F1
#
_cell.length_a   1.000
_cell.length_b   1.000
_cell.length_c   1.000
_cell.angle_alpha   90.00
_cell.angle_beta   90.00
_cell.angle_gamma   90.00
#
_symmetry.space_group_name_H-M   'P 1'
#
loop_
_entity.id
_entity.type
_entity.pdbx_description
1 polymer ?
#
loop_
_entity_poly.entity_id
_entity_poly.type
_entity_poly.pdbx_seq_one_letter_code
_entity_poly.pdbx_strand_id
1 'polypeptide(L)'
;MMSLISTLKRHRKIKRAESKVCQSIQDERHPRIIVYNMGKVASTSIYNALKKRNDCYGFDTHSLTQLEVNDSFWDRNRRIRHCISLAKHIIQPKHPTKIITLVRDPFARNISAYFETNKKAKAPNFDTTKINYLIEDFIELFNHNENEDWYQNEFNRALDTDIFAYEFDRERGWSIFKNGSFEVLVLKTSLPDSEKTKQIEQFTGIENLVINRINETGAKKASSCYKQFKETIKFPDQIAQSIIRSRFTQHFFTESEICNMRKQWL
;
A
#
# COMPACT_ATOMS: atom_id res chain seq x y z
N MET A 1 -1.13 -10.11 -30.63
CA MET A 1 -0.69 -11.40 -30.04
C MET A 1 0.77 -11.25 -29.60
N MET A 2 1.15 -11.57 -28.35
CA MET A 2 2.54 -11.43 -27.86
C MET A 2 3.41 -12.57 -28.41
N SER A 3 4.66 -12.30 -28.81
CA SER A 3 5.56 -13.31 -29.37
C SER A 3 5.96 -14.37 -28.34
N LEU A 4 6.31 -15.58 -28.79
CA LEU A 4 6.78 -16.69 -27.94
C LEU A 4 7.96 -16.25 -27.03
N ILE A 5 8.88 -15.44 -27.55
CA ILE A 5 10.01 -14.87 -26.80
C ILE A 5 9.53 -14.00 -25.64
N SER A 6 8.52 -13.15 -25.87
CA SER A 6 7.96 -12.29 -24.82
C SER A 6 7.26 -13.10 -23.72
N THR A 7 6.57 -14.18 -24.10
CA THR A 7 5.94 -15.13 -23.19
C THR A 7 6.97 -15.85 -22.32
N LEU A 8 8.05 -16.38 -22.92
CA LEU A 8 9.14 -17.05 -22.19
C LEU A 8 9.87 -16.11 -21.23
N LYS A 9 10.18 -14.88 -21.66
CA LYS A 9 10.80 -13.86 -20.77
C LYS A 9 9.91 -13.56 -19.56
N ARG A 10 8.59 -13.50 -19.74
CA ARG A 10 7.64 -13.25 -18.65
C ARG A 10 7.53 -14.45 -17.70
N HIS A 11 7.46 -15.67 -18.23
CA HIS A 11 7.43 -16.89 -17.44
C HIS A 11 8.69 -17.02 -16.55
N ARG A 12 9.88 -16.75 -17.11
CA ARG A 12 11.14 -16.69 -16.33
C ARG A 12 11.08 -15.67 -15.20
N LYS A 13 10.48 -14.49 -15.41
CA LYS A 13 10.32 -13.47 -14.35
C LYS A 13 9.37 -13.92 -13.23
N ILE A 14 8.36 -14.73 -13.55
CA ILE A 14 7.45 -15.33 -12.57
C ILE A 14 8.21 -16.36 -11.73
N LYS A 15 8.88 -17.32 -12.39
CA LYS A 15 9.67 -18.36 -11.72
C LYS A 15 10.78 -17.80 -10.84
N ARG A 16 11.45 -16.72 -11.28
CA ARG A 16 12.43 -16.01 -10.45
C ARG A 16 11.81 -15.38 -9.20
N ALA A 17 10.60 -14.84 -9.29
CA ALA A 17 9.92 -14.25 -8.13
C ALA A 17 9.51 -15.35 -7.12
N GLU A 18 8.94 -16.45 -7.61
CA GLU A 18 8.63 -17.64 -6.79
C GLU A 18 9.88 -18.24 -6.14
N SER A 19 10.97 -18.37 -6.91
CA SER A 19 12.24 -18.87 -6.41
C SER A 19 12.83 -17.99 -5.30
N LYS A 20 12.69 -16.66 -5.37
CA LYS A 20 13.13 -15.76 -4.30
C LYS A 20 12.33 -15.98 -3.01
N VAL A 21 11.03 -16.25 -3.11
CA VAL A 21 10.19 -16.62 -1.96
C VAL A 21 10.70 -17.91 -1.34
N CYS A 22 10.89 -18.97 -2.13
CA CYS A 22 11.41 -20.25 -1.63
C CYS A 22 12.82 -20.12 -1.00
N GLN A 23 13.72 -19.38 -1.64
CA GLN A 23 15.06 -19.12 -1.11
C GLN A 23 15.00 -18.41 0.25
N SER A 24 14.10 -17.43 0.39
CA SER A 24 13.95 -16.69 1.64
C SER A 24 13.52 -17.57 2.81
N ILE A 25 12.88 -18.70 2.55
CA ILE A 25 12.44 -19.65 3.59
C ILE A 25 13.61 -20.53 4.05
N GLN A 26 14.54 -20.85 3.14
CA GLN A 26 15.72 -21.66 3.42
C GLN A 26 16.86 -20.86 4.06
N ASP A 27 16.82 -19.53 3.94
CA ASP A 27 17.84 -18.62 4.46
C ASP A 27 17.38 -17.97 5.76
N GLU A 28 17.82 -18.53 6.88
CA GLU A 28 17.53 -18.00 8.22
C GLU A 28 18.42 -16.81 8.61
N ARG A 29 19.50 -16.55 7.87
CA ARG A 29 20.47 -15.50 8.20
C ARG A 29 19.94 -14.11 7.85
N HIS A 30 19.12 -14.02 6.81
CA HIS A 30 18.61 -12.75 6.31
C HIS A 30 17.11 -12.59 6.60
N PRO A 31 16.67 -11.40 7.06
CA PRO A 31 15.26 -11.17 7.36
C PRO A 31 14.40 -11.18 6.09
N ARG A 32 13.21 -11.77 6.21
CA ARG A 32 12.10 -11.63 5.26
C ARG A 32 11.32 -10.38 5.61
N ILE A 33 11.17 -9.48 4.64
CA ILE A 33 10.49 -8.20 4.84
C ILE A 33 9.41 -8.04 3.76
N ILE A 34 8.15 -7.99 4.18
CA ILE A 34 7.01 -7.77 3.28
C ILE A 34 6.47 -6.36 3.50
N VAL A 35 6.56 -5.53 2.47
CA VAL A 35 5.88 -4.23 2.41
C VAL A 35 4.42 -4.49 2.00
N TYR A 36 3.55 -4.65 2.99
CA TYR A 36 2.16 -5.08 2.81
C TYR A 36 1.18 -3.92 3.09
N ASN A 37 0.58 -3.42 2.02
CA ASN A 37 -0.09 -2.13 2.06
C ASN A 37 -1.33 -2.10 1.18
N MET A 38 -2.31 -1.29 1.54
CA MET A 38 -3.31 -0.86 0.57
C MET A 38 -2.66 -0.04 -0.55
N GLY A 39 -3.37 0.12 -1.67
CA GLY A 39 -2.91 1.00 -2.74
C GLY A 39 -2.72 2.46 -2.26
N LYS A 40 -1.80 3.18 -2.89
CA LYS A 40 -1.65 4.65 -2.77
C LYS A 40 -1.26 5.20 -1.40
N VAL A 41 -0.53 4.43 -0.59
CA VAL A 41 0.10 4.89 0.67
C VAL A 41 1.59 5.26 0.52
N ALA A 42 2.06 5.45 -0.72
CA ALA A 42 3.44 5.82 -1.05
C ALA A 42 4.54 4.83 -0.59
N SER A 43 4.21 3.53 -0.49
CA SER A 43 5.13 2.47 -0.06
C SER A 43 6.21 2.06 -1.08
N THR A 44 6.09 2.49 -2.33
CA THR A 44 6.96 2.06 -3.44
C THR A 44 8.44 2.42 -3.24
N SER A 45 8.74 3.56 -2.62
CA SER A 45 10.13 3.95 -2.31
C SER A 45 10.78 3.01 -1.30
N ILE A 46 10.03 2.62 -0.26
CA ILE A 46 10.47 1.68 0.78
C ILE A 46 10.80 0.33 0.14
N TYR A 47 9.86 -0.24 -0.62
CA TYR A 47 10.11 -1.50 -1.31
C TYR A 47 11.31 -1.44 -2.24
N ASN A 48 11.48 -0.36 -3.01
CA ASN A 48 12.61 -0.22 -3.92
C ASN A 48 13.95 -0.10 -3.20
N ALA A 49 13.98 0.46 -1.99
CA ALA A 49 15.17 0.47 -1.15
C ALA A 49 15.52 -0.95 -0.69
N LEU A 50 14.54 -1.67 -0.13
CA LEU A 50 14.71 -3.05 0.35
C LEU A 50 15.05 -4.04 -0.76
N LYS A 51 14.44 -3.90 -1.94
CA LYS A 51 14.66 -4.81 -3.07
C LYS A 51 16.11 -4.84 -3.57
N LYS A 52 16.85 -3.73 -3.38
CA LYS A 52 18.24 -3.59 -3.84
C LYS A 52 19.26 -4.16 -2.86
N ARG A 53 18.83 -4.50 -1.65
CA ARG A 53 19.68 -5.09 -0.61
C ARG A 53 19.97 -6.56 -0.89
N ASN A 54 21.15 -7.01 -0.47
CA ASN A 54 21.60 -8.40 -0.51
C ASN A 54 21.52 -9.08 0.87
N ASP A 55 21.40 -8.29 1.93
CA ASP A 55 21.28 -8.73 3.32
C ASP A 55 19.83 -8.86 3.79
N CYS A 56 18.85 -8.84 2.87
CA CYS A 56 17.45 -9.12 3.19
C CYS A 56 16.65 -9.64 1.98
N TYR A 57 15.51 -10.26 2.27
CA TYR A 57 14.50 -10.61 1.28
C TYR A 57 13.33 -9.62 1.32
N GLY A 58 13.44 -8.53 0.57
CA GLY A 58 12.36 -7.57 0.37
C GLY A 58 11.31 -8.03 -0.65
N PHE A 59 10.04 -7.95 -0.26
CA PHE A 59 8.83 -8.23 -1.06
C PHE A 59 7.80 -7.10 -0.97
N ASP A 60 6.90 -7.02 -1.95
CA ASP A 60 5.78 -6.07 -1.95
C ASP A 60 4.47 -6.77 -2.33
N THR A 61 3.40 -6.43 -1.62
CA THR A 61 2.06 -6.87 -2.01
C THR A 61 0.97 -5.94 -1.50
N HIS A 62 -0.17 -6.01 -2.18
CA HIS A 62 -1.41 -5.34 -1.81
C HIS A 62 -2.55 -6.33 -1.51
N SER A 63 -2.34 -7.62 -1.76
CA SER A 63 -3.31 -8.67 -1.46
C SER A 63 -2.63 -10.01 -1.24
N LEU A 64 -3.20 -10.80 -0.34
CA LEU A 64 -2.80 -12.10 0.19
C LEU A 64 -4.04 -12.98 0.45
N THR A 65 -5.26 -12.44 0.40
CA THR A 65 -6.50 -13.19 0.69
C THR A 65 -7.36 -13.52 -0.54
N GLN A 66 -7.51 -12.59 -1.48
CA GLN A 66 -8.36 -12.75 -2.68
C GLN A 66 -7.54 -13.20 -3.88
N LEU A 67 -7.07 -14.44 -3.83
CA LEU A 67 -6.08 -14.96 -4.77
C LEU A 67 -6.65 -16.08 -5.63
N GLU A 68 -7.41 -15.70 -6.66
CA GLU A 68 -7.82 -16.62 -7.72
C GLU A 68 -6.85 -16.56 -8.89
N VAL A 69 -6.36 -17.72 -9.31
CA VAL A 69 -5.54 -17.89 -10.51
C VAL A 69 -6.05 -19.07 -11.29
N ASN A 70 -6.13 -18.90 -12.60
CA ASN A 70 -6.33 -20.03 -13.48
C ASN A 70 -4.94 -20.63 -13.72
N ASP A 71 -4.65 -21.83 -13.18
CA ASP A 71 -3.31 -22.45 -13.22
C ASP A 71 -2.97 -22.99 -14.63
N SER A 72 -2.99 -22.08 -15.59
CA SER A 72 -2.60 -22.30 -16.97
C SER A 72 -1.23 -21.68 -17.20
N PHE A 73 -0.43 -22.34 -18.03
CA PHE A 73 0.81 -21.79 -18.58
C PHE A 73 0.60 -20.38 -19.19
N TRP A 74 -0.61 -20.13 -19.69
CA TRP A 74 -1.02 -18.89 -20.35
C TRP A 74 -1.47 -17.77 -19.41
N ASP A 75 -1.64 -18.04 -18.10
CA ASP A 75 -2.27 -17.06 -17.21
C ASP A 75 -1.50 -15.75 -17.05
N ARG A 76 -0.18 -15.65 -17.20
CA ARG A 76 0.57 -14.36 -17.24
C ARG A 76 0.40 -13.36 -16.07
N ASN A 77 -0.48 -13.49 -15.06
CA ASN A 77 -0.62 -12.47 -14.01
C ASN A 77 0.45 -12.61 -12.93
N ARG A 78 1.66 -12.12 -13.24
CA ARG A 78 2.84 -12.16 -12.36
C ARG A 78 2.57 -11.59 -10.96
N ARG A 79 1.71 -10.57 -10.85
CA ARG A 79 1.40 -9.95 -9.56
C ARG A 79 0.59 -10.91 -8.69
N ILE A 80 -0.49 -11.50 -9.23
CA ILE A 80 -1.31 -12.45 -8.48
C ILE A 80 -0.49 -13.70 -8.11
N ARG A 81 0.32 -14.25 -9.02
CA ARG A 81 1.21 -15.37 -8.67
C ARG A 81 2.23 -15.04 -7.59
N HIS A 82 2.78 -13.83 -7.59
CA HIS A 82 3.65 -13.39 -6.51
C HIS A 82 2.90 -13.35 -5.17
N CYS A 83 1.68 -12.82 -5.16
CA CYS A 83 0.83 -12.78 -3.98
C CYS A 83 0.49 -14.20 -3.48
N ILE A 84 0.15 -15.14 -4.37
CA ILE A 84 -0.06 -16.56 -4.05
C ILE A 84 1.19 -17.18 -3.46
N SER A 85 2.35 -16.92 -4.06
CA SER A 85 3.61 -17.47 -3.57
C SER A 85 3.91 -16.98 -2.14
N LEU A 86 3.73 -15.69 -1.87
CA LEU A 86 3.87 -15.13 -0.50
C LEU A 86 2.84 -15.75 0.45
N ALA A 87 1.56 -15.78 0.07
CA ALA A 87 0.49 -16.32 0.90
C ALA A 87 0.74 -17.79 1.26
N LYS A 88 0.97 -18.64 0.24
CA LYS A 88 1.12 -20.09 0.38
C LYS A 88 2.41 -20.49 1.10
N HIS A 89 3.51 -19.80 0.83
CA HIS A 89 4.83 -20.25 1.30
C HIS A 89 5.37 -19.46 2.49
N ILE A 90 4.86 -18.26 2.79
CA ILE A 90 5.32 -17.46 3.94
C ILE A 90 4.20 -17.27 4.96
N ILE A 91 3.05 -16.77 4.51
CA ILE A 91 1.99 -16.31 5.42
C ILE A 91 1.22 -17.47 6.05
N GLN A 92 0.68 -18.40 5.25
CA GLN A 92 -0.08 -19.54 5.74
C GLN A 92 0.75 -20.49 6.62
N PRO A 93 2.02 -20.81 6.29
CA PRO A 93 2.87 -21.60 7.18
C PRO A 93 3.41 -20.82 8.38
N LYS A 94 3.08 -19.52 8.49
CA LYS A 94 3.54 -18.61 9.56
C LYS A 94 5.07 -18.60 9.71
N HIS A 95 5.80 -18.43 8.60
CA HIS A 95 7.25 -18.24 8.66
C HIS A 95 7.62 -16.89 9.29
N PRO A 96 8.65 -16.82 10.16
CA PRO A 96 9.09 -15.58 10.80
C PRO A 96 9.35 -14.47 9.78
N THR A 97 8.57 -13.40 9.85
CA THR A 97 8.55 -12.35 8.81
C THR A 97 8.28 -10.99 9.43
N LYS A 98 9.04 -9.99 8.98
CA LYS A 98 8.81 -8.58 9.29
C LYS A 98 7.87 -7.97 8.26
N ILE A 99 6.83 -7.29 8.71
CA ILE A 99 5.80 -6.68 7.87
C ILE A 99 5.86 -5.17 8.07
N ILE A 100 5.90 -4.42 6.97
CA ILE A 100 5.83 -2.96 6.99
C ILE A 100 4.54 -2.53 6.31
N THR A 101 3.66 -1.88 7.06
CA THR A 101 2.41 -1.31 6.56
C THR A 101 2.35 0.20 6.86
N LEU A 102 1.67 0.95 6.00
CA LEU A 102 1.60 2.39 6.03
C LEU A 102 0.16 2.87 6.06
N VAL A 103 -0.08 3.87 6.89
CA VAL A 103 -1.37 4.56 7.00
C VAL A 103 -1.22 5.98 6.46
N ARG A 104 -2.19 6.41 5.65
CA ARG A 104 -2.20 7.72 4.99
C ARG A 104 -3.53 8.42 5.27
N ASP A 105 -3.53 9.75 5.22
CA ASP A 105 -4.77 10.54 5.17
C ASP A 105 -5.80 9.84 4.25
N PRO A 106 -6.95 9.42 4.80
CA PRO A 106 -7.91 8.57 4.10
C PRO A 106 -8.56 9.28 2.91
N PHE A 107 -8.80 10.59 3.00
CA PHE A 107 -9.34 11.40 1.91
C PHE A 107 -8.31 11.49 0.78
N ALA A 108 -7.09 11.88 1.10
CA ALA A 108 -6.00 12.02 0.14
C ALA A 108 -5.66 10.68 -0.54
N ARG A 109 -5.74 9.58 0.22
CA ARG A 109 -5.58 8.22 -0.30
C ARG A 109 -6.69 7.90 -1.29
N ASN A 110 -7.96 8.11 -0.92
CA ASN A 110 -9.12 7.81 -1.78
C ASN A 110 -9.06 8.57 -3.10
N ILE A 111 -8.78 9.87 -3.06
CA ILE A 111 -8.58 10.68 -4.28
C ILE A 111 -7.45 10.10 -5.13
N SER A 112 -6.32 9.76 -4.49
CA SER A 112 -5.18 9.18 -5.20
C SER A 112 -5.50 7.81 -5.83
N ALA A 113 -6.34 7.01 -5.18
CA ALA A 113 -6.79 5.69 -5.65
C ALA A 113 -7.79 5.83 -6.81
N TYR A 114 -8.74 6.75 -6.71
CA TYR A 114 -9.65 7.09 -7.80
C TYR A 114 -8.90 7.47 -9.08
N PHE A 115 -7.91 8.36 -8.99
CA PHE A 115 -7.07 8.71 -10.12
C PHE A 115 -6.15 7.58 -10.59
N GLU A 116 -5.92 6.54 -9.79
CA GLU A 116 -5.18 5.35 -10.21
C GLU A 116 -6.05 4.37 -11.00
N THR A 117 -7.33 4.24 -10.66
CA THR A 117 -8.22 3.22 -11.24
C THR A 117 -9.11 3.78 -12.35
N ASN A 118 -9.45 5.07 -12.31
CA ASN A 118 -10.34 5.69 -13.28
C ASN A 118 -9.60 6.16 -14.55
N LYS A 119 -9.94 5.56 -15.70
CA LYS A 119 -9.33 5.91 -16.99
C LYS A 119 -9.58 7.34 -17.43
N LYS A 120 -10.76 7.91 -17.12
CA LYS A 120 -11.12 9.30 -17.47
C LYS A 120 -10.26 10.28 -16.66
N ALA A 121 -10.09 10.02 -15.37
CA ALA A 121 -9.23 10.81 -14.48
C ALA A 121 -7.74 10.78 -14.88
N LYS A 122 -7.29 9.71 -15.55
CA LYS A 122 -5.93 9.56 -16.09
C LYS A 122 -5.71 10.19 -17.47
N ALA A 123 -6.74 10.74 -18.12
CA ALA A 123 -6.61 11.25 -19.47
C ALA A 123 -5.62 12.44 -19.51
N PRO A 124 -4.59 12.43 -20.40
CA PRO A 124 -3.57 13.48 -20.42
C PRO A 124 -4.11 14.86 -20.81
N ASN A 125 -5.18 14.91 -21.60
CA ASN A 125 -5.82 16.15 -22.08
C ASN A 125 -7.24 16.26 -21.52
N PHE A 126 -7.44 15.94 -20.25
CA PHE A 126 -8.75 16.08 -19.62
C PHE A 126 -9.22 17.55 -19.70
N ASP A 127 -10.42 17.73 -20.23
CA ASP A 127 -11.10 19.02 -20.27
C ASP A 127 -11.49 19.43 -18.85
N THR A 128 -10.74 20.38 -18.29
CA THR A 128 -10.89 20.90 -16.93
C THR A 128 -12.26 21.52 -16.65
N THR A 129 -13.03 21.87 -17.67
CA THR A 129 -14.42 22.32 -17.52
C THR A 129 -15.35 21.20 -17.03
N LYS A 130 -14.94 19.93 -17.19
CA LYS A 130 -15.70 18.73 -16.79
C LYS A 130 -15.31 18.21 -15.42
N ILE A 131 -14.60 18.99 -14.60
CA ILE A 131 -14.11 18.53 -13.30
C ILE A 131 -15.22 18.07 -12.37
N ASN A 132 -16.38 18.76 -12.39
CA ASN A 132 -17.53 18.41 -11.55
C ASN A 132 -18.06 17.00 -11.84
N TYR A 133 -18.02 16.55 -13.10
CA TYR A 133 -18.39 15.18 -13.46
C TYR A 133 -17.48 14.13 -12.80
N LEU A 134 -16.17 14.40 -12.70
CA LEU A 134 -15.26 13.49 -11.99
C LEU A 134 -15.50 13.51 -10.49
N ILE A 135 -15.87 14.67 -9.93
CA ILE A 135 -16.18 14.80 -8.50
C ILE A 135 -17.47 14.03 -8.18
N GLU A 136 -18.52 14.17 -8.98
CA GLU A 136 -19.76 13.39 -8.87
C GLU A 136 -19.48 11.88 -8.97
N ASP A 137 -18.77 11.45 -10.01
CA ASP A 137 -18.37 10.06 -10.22
C ASP A 137 -17.55 9.50 -9.04
N PHE A 138 -16.64 10.31 -8.47
CA PHE A 138 -15.90 9.93 -7.27
C PHE A 138 -16.80 9.85 -6.02
N ILE A 139 -17.69 10.81 -5.81
CA ILE A 139 -18.60 10.84 -4.66
C ILE A 139 -19.54 9.63 -4.69
N GLU A 140 -20.11 9.32 -5.86
CA GLU A 140 -21.16 8.31 -6.00
C GLU A 140 -20.63 6.88 -6.15
N LEU A 141 -19.53 6.69 -6.89
CA LEU A 141 -19.12 5.35 -7.32
C LEU A 141 -17.87 4.83 -6.60
N PHE A 142 -17.09 5.69 -5.95
CA PHE A 142 -15.88 5.26 -5.25
C PHE A 142 -16.20 4.72 -3.86
N ASN A 143 -15.60 3.59 -3.47
CA ASN A 143 -15.68 3.10 -2.10
C ASN A 143 -14.87 4.00 -1.15
N HIS A 144 -15.55 4.89 -0.42
CA HIS A 144 -14.89 5.81 0.52
C HIS A 144 -14.41 5.14 1.81
N ASN A 145 -14.94 3.96 2.16
CA ASN A 145 -14.56 3.20 3.35
C ASN A 145 -13.36 2.26 3.11
N GLU A 146 -12.84 2.22 1.89
CA GLU A 146 -11.79 1.31 1.44
C GLU A 146 -10.52 1.30 2.35
N ASN A 147 -10.23 2.39 3.07
CA ASN A 147 -9.11 2.42 4.00
C ASN A 147 -9.32 1.44 5.17
N GLU A 148 -10.51 1.40 5.76
CA GLU A 148 -10.86 0.45 6.83
C GLU A 148 -11.11 -0.94 6.24
N ASP A 149 -11.86 -1.02 5.15
CA ASP A 149 -12.23 -2.29 4.52
C ASP A 149 -10.99 -3.10 4.12
N TRP A 150 -9.94 -2.46 3.62
CA TRP A 150 -8.70 -3.15 3.28
C TRP A 150 -8.03 -3.74 4.53
N TYR A 151 -7.95 -3.01 5.64
CA TYR A 151 -7.37 -3.58 6.85
C TYR A 151 -8.22 -4.74 7.38
N GLN A 152 -9.55 -4.62 7.37
CA GLN A 152 -10.44 -5.66 7.86
C GLN A 152 -10.45 -6.91 6.97
N ASN A 153 -10.64 -6.74 5.67
CA ASN A 153 -10.90 -7.85 4.75
C ASN A 153 -9.63 -8.48 4.19
N GLU A 154 -8.52 -7.73 4.19
CA GLU A 154 -7.27 -8.15 3.57
C GLU A 154 -6.19 -8.32 4.64
N PHE A 155 -5.76 -7.25 5.33
CA PHE A 155 -4.65 -7.33 6.29
C PHE A 155 -4.94 -8.27 7.48
N ASN A 156 -6.03 -8.01 8.19
CA ASN A 156 -6.47 -8.75 9.37
C ASN A 156 -6.72 -10.22 9.03
N ARG A 157 -7.37 -10.47 7.90
CA ARG A 157 -7.66 -11.83 7.42
C ARG A 157 -6.40 -12.57 6.98
N ALA A 158 -5.46 -11.93 6.30
CA ALA A 158 -4.22 -12.57 5.85
C ALA A 158 -3.32 -12.96 7.03
N LEU A 159 -3.24 -12.10 8.05
CA LEU A 159 -2.35 -12.29 9.18
C LEU A 159 -3.02 -12.92 10.40
N ASP A 160 -4.32 -13.23 10.32
CA ASP A 160 -5.09 -13.81 11.42
C ASP A 160 -5.00 -12.93 12.68
N THR A 161 -5.35 -11.64 12.54
CA THR A 161 -5.15 -10.60 13.56
C THR A 161 -6.20 -9.48 13.45
N ASP A 162 -6.33 -8.64 14.49
CA ASP A 162 -7.02 -7.35 14.38
C ASP A 162 -6.02 -6.21 14.62
N ILE A 163 -5.60 -5.52 13.57
CA ILE A 163 -4.65 -4.40 13.68
C ILE A 163 -5.15 -3.30 14.64
N PHE A 164 -6.47 -3.08 14.72
CA PHE A 164 -7.06 -2.04 15.55
C PHE A 164 -7.10 -2.39 17.04
N ALA A 165 -6.78 -3.64 17.40
CA ALA A 165 -6.69 -4.08 18.80
C ALA A 165 -5.33 -3.77 19.44
N TYR A 166 -4.31 -3.45 18.64
CA TYR A 166 -2.98 -3.07 19.14
C TYR A 166 -2.90 -1.57 19.35
N GLU A 167 -2.22 -1.13 20.41
CA GLU A 167 -2.01 0.30 20.62
C GLU A 167 -1.17 0.92 19.48
N PHE A 168 -1.57 2.12 19.07
CA PHE A 168 -0.84 2.91 18.09
C PHE A 168 -0.54 4.31 18.65
N ASP A 169 0.73 4.65 18.74
CA ASP A 169 1.18 5.98 19.15
C ASP A 169 0.93 6.99 18.02
N ARG A 170 -0.23 7.64 18.09
CA ARG A 170 -0.69 8.62 17.12
C ARG A 170 0.22 9.85 17.06
N GLU A 171 0.84 10.24 18.16
CA GLU A 171 1.75 11.39 18.21
C GLU A 171 3.09 11.07 17.55
N ARG A 172 3.68 9.91 17.86
CA ARG A 172 4.90 9.44 17.17
C ARG A 172 4.64 9.05 15.73
N GLY A 173 3.41 8.68 15.38
CA GLY A 173 3.00 8.32 14.04
C GLY A 173 3.50 6.96 13.57
N TRP A 174 4.00 6.12 14.48
CA TRP A 174 4.41 4.75 14.20
C TRP A 174 4.30 3.87 15.43
N SER A 175 4.13 2.56 15.23
CA SER A 175 4.18 1.57 16.30
C SER A 175 4.61 0.21 15.76
N ILE A 176 5.14 -0.63 16.65
CA ILE A 176 5.52 -2.00 16.35
C ILE A 176 4.71 -2.93 17.24
N PHE A 177 4.16 -3.99 16.67
CA PHE A 177 3.53 -5.06 17.44
C PHE A 177 3.96 -6.43 16.94
N LYS A 178 3.75 -7.45 17.77
CA LYS A 178 4.00 -8.85 17.44
C LYS A 178 2.68 -9.61 17.32
N ASN A 179 2.58 -10.45 16.30
CA ASN A 179 1.46 -11.34 16.06
C ASN A 179 2.00 -12.72 15.64
N GLY A 180 2.25 -13.58 16.63
CA GLY A 180 2.90 -14.87 16.41
C GLY A 180 4.26 -14.73 15.71
N SER A 181 4.40 -15.36 14.55
CA SER A 181 5.62 -15.30 13.73
C SER A 181 5.80 -13.98 12.97
N PHE A 182 4.83 -13.07 13.04
CA PHE A 182 4.90 -11.78 12.36
C PHE A 182 5.28 -10.68 13.35
N GLU A 183 6.27 -9.88 12.97
CA GLU A 183 6.48 -8.56 13.57
C GLU A 183 5.96 -7.53 12.59
N VAL A 184 5.18 -6.56 13.05
CA VAL A 184 4.53 -5.57 12.19
C VAL A 184 4.97 -4.17 12.62
N LEU A 185 5.53 -3.42 11.67
CA LEU A 185 5.74 -1.99 11.78
C LEU A 185 4.64 -1.26 11.01
N VAL A 186 3.91 -0.39 11.72
CA VAL A 186 2.92 0.52 11.15
C VAL A 186 3.53 1.93 11.13
N LEU A 187 3.51 2.60 9.98
CA LEU A 187 4.05 3.96 9.80
C LEU A 187 3.02 4.90 9.18
N LYS A 188 2.89 6.13 9.69
CA LYS A 188 2.20 7.18 8.94
C LYS A 188 3.01 7.59 7.72
N THR A 189 2.35 7.76 6.58
CA THR A 189 2.97 8.33 5.37
C THR A 189 3.46 9.77 5.59
N SER A 190 2.80 10.52 6.47
CA SER A 190 3.15 11.91 6.82
C SER A 190 4.44 12.05 7.63
N LEU A 191 5.01 10.95 8.15
CA LEU A 191 6.28 11.01 8.87
C LEU A 191 7.40 11.57 7.99
N PRO A 192 8.32 12.36 8.57
CA PRO A 192 9.54 12.76 7.90
C PRO A 192 10.29 11.55 7.31
N ASP A 193 10.92 11.74 6.15
CA ASP A 193 11.62 10.63 5.48
C ASP A 193 12.80 10.11 6.31
N SER A 194 13.50 10.98 7.04
CA SER A 194 14.54 10.60 7.99
C SER A 194 14.01 9.68 9.09
N GLU A 195 12.85 10.00 9.65
CA GLU A 195 12.23 9.20 10.70
C GLU A 195 11.73 7.86 10.16
N LYS A 196 11.09 7.83 8.98
CA LYS A 196 10.70 6.56 8.33
C LYS A 196 11.91 5.67 8.09
N THR A 197 13.01 6.22 7.54
CA THR A 197 14.24 5.46 7.33
C THR A 197 14.74 4.87 8.64
N LYS A 198 14.92 5.71 9.66
CA LYS A 198 15.38 5.28 11.00
C LYS A 198 14.54 4.15 11.57
N GLN A 199 13.21 4.28 11.54
CA GLN A 199 12.31 3.26 12.10
C GLN A 199 12.35 1.96 11.30
N ILE A 200 12.47 2.04 9.97
CA ILE A 200 12.63 0.84 9.13
C ILE A 200 13.97 0.16 9.41
N GLU A 201 15.07 0.91 9.50
CA GLU A 201 16.39 0.36 9.82
C GLU A 201 16.38 -0.34 11.17
N GLN A 202 15.88 0.32 12.23
CA GLN A 202 15.76 -0.27 13.56
C GLN A 202 14.88 -1.51 13.59
N PHE A 203 13.73 -1.46 12.91
CA PHE A 203 12.79 -2.57 12.86
C PHE A 203 13.34 -3.78 12.11
N THR A 204 14.04 -3.54 11.01
CA THR A 204 14.55 -4.60 10.11
C THR A 204 15.93 -5.12 10.48
N GLY A 205 16.72 -4.34 11.23
CA GLY A 205 18.13 -4.60 11.49
C GLY A 205 19.03 -4.33 10.27
N ILE A 206 18.55 -3.57 9.27
CA ILE A 206 19.31 -3.22 8.07
C ILE A 206 19.88 -1.82 8.26
N GLU A 207 21.18 -1.68 8.06
CA GLU A 207 21.86 -0.39 8.15
C GLU A 207 22.02 0.30 6.79
N ASN A 208 22.08 1.64 6.81
CA ASN A 208 22.37 2.50 5.67
C ASN A 208 21.34 2.34 4.52
N LEU A 209 20.05 2.31 4.88
CA LEU A 209 18.94 2.19 3.95
C LEU A 209 18.69 3.52 3.22
N VAL A 210 18.93 3.53 1.91
CA VAL A 210 18.69 4.72 1.07
C VAL A 210 17.30 4.68 0.45
N ILE A 211 16.35 5.42 1.03
CA ILE A 211 14.99 5.57 0.52
C ILE A 211 14.91 6.79 -0.41
N ASN A 212 15.08 6.54 -1.71
CA ASN A 212 14.93 7.59 -2.71
C ASN A 212 13.45 7.88 -3.02
N ARG A 213 13.07 9.16 -3.04
CA ARG A 213 11.75 9.59 -3.51
C ARG A 213 11.61 9.31 -5.00
N ILE A 214 10.85 8.29 -5.34
CA ILE A 214 10.49 8.00 -6.74
C ILE A 214 9.19 8.70 -7.12
N ASN A 215 8.30 8.94 -6.16
CA ASN A 215 6.95 9.47 -6.38
C ASN A 215 6.87 10.99 -6.60
N GLU A 216 7.98 11.73 -6.46
CA GLU A 216 8.04 13.13 -6.93
C GLU A 216 7.91 13.24 -8.46
N THR A 217 8.16 12.16 -9.20
CA THR A 217 7.84 12.11 -10.65
C THR A 217 6.33 12.16 -10.91
N GLY A 218 5.50 11.67 -9.97
CA GLY A 218 4.04 11.81 -10.01
C GLY A 218 3.55 13.19 -9.58
N ALA A 219 4.28 13.90 -8.70
CA ALA A 219 3.99 15.28 -8.33
C ALA A 219 4.38 16.27 -9.45
N LYS A 220 5.50 16.01 -10.15
CA LYS A 220 5.92 16.74 -11.36
C LYS A 220 5.07 16.40 -12.60
N LYS A 221 4.29 15.31 -12.57
CA LYS A 221 3.31 14.90 -13.59
C LYS A 221 1.88 14.82 -13.06
N ALA A 222 1.56 15.49 -11.95
CA ALA A 222 0.17 15.59 -11.53
C ALA A 222 -0.52 16.38 -12.64
N SER A 223 -1.45 15.73 -13.35
CA SER A 223 -2.19 16.40 -14.42
C SER A 223 -2.85 17.64 -13.84
N SER A 224 -3.00 18.68 -14.66
CA SER A 224 -3.80 19.86 -14.31
C SER A 224 -5.14 19.46 -13.68
N CYS A 225 -5.75 18.41 -14.22
CA CYS A 225 -6.95 17.75 -13.68
C CYS A 225 -6.81 17.30 -12.22
N TYR A 226 -5.74 16.59 -11.82
CA TYR A 226 -5.57 16.16 -10.42
C TYR A 226 -5.46 17.33 -9.44
N LYS A 227 -4.75 18.39 -9.84
CA LYS A 227 -4.60 19.60 -9.01
C LYS A 227 -5.94 20.30 -8.84
N GLN A 228 -6.61 20.58 -9.95
CA GLN A 228 -7.92 21.22 -9.95
C GLN A 228 -8.96 20.39 -9.19
N PHE A 229 -8.96 19.06 -9.36
CA PHE A 229 -9.85 18.18 -8.59
C PHE A 229 -9.71 18.40 -7.09
N LYS A 230 -8.47 18.42 -6.58
CA LYS A 230 -8.19 18.62 -5.16
C LYS A 230 -8.56 20.01 -4.66
N GLU A 231 -8.46 21.02 -5.51
CA GLU A 231 -8.81 22.41 -5.19
C GLU A 231 -10.33 22.62 -5.19
N THR A 232 -11.06 21.88 -6.02
CA THR A 232 -12.51 22.01 -6.18
C THR A 232 -13.32 21.09 -5.27
N ILE A 233 -12.84 19.87 -4.99
CA ILE A 233 -13.63 18.88 -4.25
C ILE A 233 -13.97 19.34 -2.84
N LYS A 234 -15.25 19.22 -2.48
CA LYS A 234 -15.76 19.26 -1.12
C LYS A 234 -16.51 17.96 -0.85
N PHE A 235 -16.10 17.24 0.19
CA PHE A 235 -16.75 15.98 0.54
C PHE A 235 -18.12 16.26 1.15
N PRO A 236 -19.20 15.59 0.69
CA PRO A 236 -20.49 15.66 1.36
C PRO A 236 -20.38 15.23 2.82
N ASP A 237 -21.09 15.91 3.72
CA ASP A 237 -21.00 15.70 5.17
C ASP A 237 -21.15 14.23 5.57
N GLN A 238 -22.10 13.51 4.96
CA GLN A 238 -22.32 12.10 5.26
C GLN A 238 -21.07 11.24 4.97
N ILE A 239 -20.43 11.44 3.82
CA ILE A 239 -19.21 10.71 3.44
C ILE A 239 -18.05 11.13 4.32
N ALA A 240 -17.88 12.44 4.53
CA ALA A 240 -16.80 12.97 5.35
C ALA A 240 -16.88 12.46 6.80
N GLN A 241 -18.07 12.43 7.39
CA GLN A 241 -18.28 11.91 8.74
C GLN A 241 -18.06 10.39 8.79
N SER A 242 -18.46 9.63 7.76
CA SER A 242 -18.15 8.19 7.66
C SER A 242 -16.64 7.95 7.69
N ILE A 243 -15.88 8.67 6.86
CA ILE A 243 -14.42 8.56 6.83
C ILE A 243 -13.83 8.93 8.19
N ILE A 244 -14.21 10.08 8.76
CA ILE A 244 -13.61 10.58 9.99
C ILE A 244 -13.92 9.69 11.19
N ARG A 245 -15.15 9.18 11.29
CA ARG A 245 -15.59 8.32 12.41
C ARG A 245 -15.21 6.84 12.23
N SER A 246 -14.62 6.48 11.09
CA SER A 246 -14.11 5.13 10.84
C SER A 246 -13.12 4.70 11.93
N ARG A 247 -13.07 3.40 12.23
CA ARG A 247 -12.06 2.85 13.16
C ARG A 247 -10.66 3.17 12.65
N PHE A 248 -10.47 3.11 11.33
CA PHE A 248 -9.22 3.47 10.68
C PHE A 248 -8.74 4.88 11.07
N THR A 249 -9.61 5.88 10.91
CA THR A 249 -9.22 7.27 11.19
C THR A 249 -9.03 7.52 12.68
N GLN A 250 -9.96 7.04 13.51
CA GLN A 250 -9.92 7.25 14.95
C GLN A 250 -8.71 6.56 15.62
N HIS A 251 -8.30 5.42 15.08
CA HIS A 251 -7.20 4.65 15.63
C HIS A 251 -5.82 5.22 15.25
N PHE A 252 -5.64 5.63 13.99
CA PHE A 252 -4.32 6.02 13.50
C PHE A 252 -4.02 7.52 13.58
N PHE A 253 -5.02 8.40 13.67
CA PHE A 253 -4.80 9.85 13.57
C PHE A 253 -5.14 10.59 14.86
N THR A 254 -4.37 11.65 15.15
CA THR A 254 -4.62 12.53 16.28
C THR A 254 -5.81 13.45 15.99
N GLU A 255 -6.41 14.03 17.04
CA GLU A 255 -7.47 15.03 16.88
C GLU A 255 -7.01 16.24 16.05
N SER A 256 -5.75 16.65 16.21
CA SER A 256 -5.16 17.74 15.42
C SER A 256 -5.10 17.40 13.93
N GLU A 257 -4.67 16.17 13.58
CA GLU A 257 -4.66 15.71 12.20
C GLU A 257 -6.08 15.61 11.63
N ILE A 258 -7.04 15.08 12.39
CA ILE A 258 -8.44 14.99 11.99
C ILE A 258 -9.02 16.40 11.76
N CYS A 259 -8.71 17.36 12.63
CA CYS A 259 -9.10 18.77 12.46
C CYS A 259 -8.51 19.36 11.18
N ASN A 260 -7.25 19.06 10.86
CA ASN A 260 -6.63 19.49 9.61
C ASN A 260 -7.29 18.85 8.37
N MET A 261 -7.63 17.56 8.43
CA MET A 261 -8.40 16.89 7.39
C MET A 261 -9.76 17.57 7.19
N ARG A 262 -10.44 17.94 8.28
CA ARG A 262 -11.72 18.68 8.23
C ARG A 262 -11.55 20.00 7.49
N LYS A 263 -10.57 20.81 7.88
CA LYS A 263 -10.31 22.13 7.25
C LYS A 263 -9.94 22.00 5.76
N GLN A 264 -9.28 20.91 5.39
CA GLN A 264 -8.80 20.72 4.03
C GLN A 264 -9.89 20.20 3.09
N TRP A 265 -10.73 19.28 3.55
CA TRP A 265 -11.61 18.48 2.68
C TRP A 265 -13.10 18.80 2.79
N LEU A 266 -13.50 19.53 3.83
CA LEU A 266 -14.86 20.02 4.09
C LEU A 266 -14.87 21.54 3.89
#